data_AF-A0A2G6FKX0-F1
#
_entry.id   AF-A0A2G6FKX0-F1
#
_cell.length_a   1.000
_cell.length_b   1.000
_cell.length_c   1.000
_cell.angle_alpha   90.00
_cell.angle_beta   90.00
_cell.angle_gamma   90.00
#
_symmetry.space_group_name_H-M   'P 1'
#
loop_
_entity.id
_entity.type
_entity.pdbx_description
1 polymer ?
#
loop_
_entity_poly.entity_id
_entity_poly.type
_entity_poly.pdbx_seq_one_letter_code
_entity_poly.pdbx_strand_id
1 'polypeptide(L)'
;MIGVAIDPQKIMEETDAFKLLALVLTLVGTFVTSFVLYLTLNQMLLKPLLKLTESADKISLGELDVKIEGTKRNDEIGLTARAIERLGVSVSLAIKKLKKR
;
A
#
# COMPACT_ATOMS: atom_id res chain seq x y z
N MET A 1 52.28 -14.00 -31.14
CA MET A 1 50.86 -13.72 -30.86
C MET A 1 50.05 -14.85 -31.47
N ILE A 2 49.55 -15.78 -30.66
CA ILE A 2 48.69 -16.86 -31.15
C ILE A 2 47.28 -16.29 -31.22
N GLY A 3 46.84 -15.95 -32.44
CA GLY A 3 45.44 -15.62 -32.70
C GLY A 3 44.62 -16.89 -32.53
N VAL A 4 43.97 -17.03 -31.39
CA VAL A 4 42.89 -18.00 -31.24
C VAL A 4 41.79 -17.53 -32.19
N ALA A 5 41.58 -18.26 -33.28
CA ALA A 5 40.40 -18.10 -34.11
C ALA A 5 39.19 -18.53 -33.26
N ILE A 6 38.64 -17.58 -32.51
CA ILE A 6 37.39 -17.80 -31.78
C ILE A 6 36.28 -17.69 -32.80
N ASP A 7 35.56 -18.78 -32.99
CA ASP A 7 34.50 -18.91 -33.99
C ASP A 7 33.31 -17.98 -33.62
N PRO A 8 33.01 -16.94 -34.41
CA PRO A 8 31.99 -15.95 -34.08
C PRO A 8 30.60 -16.56 -33.86
N GLN A 9 30.33 -17.69 -34.52
CA GLN A 9 29.06 -18.39 -34.46
C GLN A 9 28.78 -18.99 -33.08
N LYS A 10 29.81 -19.55 -32.40
CA LYS A 10 29.67 -20.07 -31.04
C LYS A 10 29.48 -18.97 -29.99
N ILE A 11 30.14 -17.82 -30.17
CA ILE A 11 29.97 -16.66 -29.26
C ILE A 11 28.55 -16.11 -29.37
N MET A 12 28.00 -16.03 -30.59
CA MET A 12 26.66 -15.47 -30.82
C MET A 12 25.56 -16.34 -30.19
N GLU A 13 25.65 -17.68 -30.28
CA GLU A 13 24.68 -18.59 -29.67
C GLU A 13 24.70 -18.55 -28.13
N GLU A 14 25.89 -18.55 -27.51
CA GLU A 14 26.00 -18.42 -26.04
C GLU A 14 25.50 -17.06 -25.54
N THR A 15 25.74 -16.00 -26.33
CA THR A 15 25.29 -14.64 -26.00
C THR A 15 23.76 -14.52 -26.06
N ASP A 16 23.11 -15.16 -27.03
CA ASP A 16 21.65 -15.07 -27.18
C ASP A 16 20.90 -15.86 -26.10
N ALA A 17 21.42 -17.03 -25.71
CA ALA A 17 20.89 -17.77 -24.56
C ALA A 17 21.02 -16.96 -23.25
N PHE A 18 22.18 -16.31 -23.04
CA PHE A 18 22.40 -15.44 -21.88
C PHE A 18 21.46 -14.22 -21.88
N LYS A 19 21.27 -13.55 -23.03
CA LYS A 19 20.34 -12.43 -23.18
C LYS A 19 18.90 -12.85 -22.89
N LEU A 20 18.45 -13.98 -23.40
CA LEU A 20 17.10 -14.50 -23.13
C LEU A 20 16.90 -14.80 -21.64
N LEU A 21 17.88 -15.45 -21.00
CA LEU A 21 17.83 -15.71 -19.58
C LEU A 21 17.77 -14.41 -18.76
N ALA A 22 18.63 -13.45 -19.08
CA ALA A 22 18.65 -12.14 -18.42
C ALA A 22 17.32 -11.39 -18.60
N LEU A 23 16.73 -11.44 -19.80
CA LEU A 23 15.42 -10.83 -20.09
C LEU A 23 14.31 -11.49 -19.27
N VAL A 24 14.24 -12.82 -19.25
CA VAL A 24 13.25 -13.57 -18.47
C VAL A 24 13.38 -13.25 -16.99
N LEU A 25 14.59 -13.27 -16.44
CA LEU A 25 14.83 -12.94 -15.04
C LEU A 25 14.42 -11.49 -14.71
N THR A 26 14.69 -10.55 -15.61
CA THR A 26 14.29 -9.14 -15.44
C THR A 26 12.77 -8.99 -15.43
N LEU A 27 12.07 -9.66 -16.35
CA LEU A 27 10.61 -9.64 -16.43
C LEU A 27 9.98 -10.26 -15.18
N VAL A 28 10.45 -11.44 -14.77
CA VAL A 28 9.98 -12.12 -13.56
C VAL A 28 10.27 -11.26 -12.32
N GLY A 29 11.48 -10.71 -12.20
CA GLY A 29 11.85 -9.83 -11.09
C GLY A 29 10.96 -8.57 -11.02
N THR A 30 10.69 -7.94 -12.17
CA THR A 30 9.80 -6.78 -12.25
C THR A 30 8.37 -7.13 -11.82
N PHE A 31 7.85 -8.25 -12.30
CA PHE A 31 6.51 -8.71 -11.97
C PHE A 31 6.36 -9.02 -10.47
N VAL A 32 7.31 -9.77 -9.91
CA VAL A 32 7.33 -10.11 -8.48
C VAL A 32 7.41 -8.84 -7.63
N THR A 33 8.30 -7.91 -7.97
CA THR A 33 8.47 -6.66 -7.21
C THR A 33 7.19 -5.82 -7.26
N SER A 34 6.57 -5.72 -8.43
CA SER A 34 5.32 -4.98 -8.63
C SER A 34 4.18 -5.61 -7.83
N PHE A 35 4.09 -6.93 -7.82
CA PHE A 35 3.08 -7.68 -7.08
C PHE A 35 3.24 -7.51 -5.56
N VAL A 36 4.46 -7.61 -5.04
CA VAL A 36 4.75 -7.37 -3.62
C VAL A 36 4.41 -5.93 -3.22
N LEU A 37 4.75 -4.96 -4.07
CA LEU A 37 4.42 -3.55 -3.83
C LEU A 37 2.91 -3.34 -3.77
N TYR A 38 2.16 -3.92 -4.71
CA TYR A 38 0.70 -3.87 -4.72
C TYR A 38 0.10 -4.40 -3.42
N LEU A 39 0.54 -5.58 -2.97
CA LEU A 39 0.04 -6.18 -1.73
C LEU A 39 0.36 -5.31 -0.50
N THR A 40 1.57 -4.76 -0.47
CA THR A 40 2.04 -3.89 0.63
C THR A 40 1.21 -2.61 0.69
N LEU A 41 1.03 -1.91 -0.43
CA LEU A 41 0.20 -0.70 -0.49
C LEU A 41 -1.24 -0.98 -0.09
N ASN A 42 -1.81 -2.07 -0.59
CA ASN A 42 -3.19 -2.45 -0.27
C ASN A 42 -3.39 -2.67 1.24
N GLN A 43 -2.46 -3.38 1.88
CA GLN A 43 -2.56 -3.68 3.32
C GLN A 43 -2.19 -2.50 4.21
N MET A 44 -1.14 -1.74 3.86
CA MET A 44 -0.61 -0.68 4.71
C MET A 44 -1.36 0.65 4.57
N LEU A 45 -1.93 0.93 3.40
CA LEU A 45 -2.57 2.21 3.07
C LEU A 45 -4.05 2.07 2.72
N LEU A 46 -4.40 1.33 1.64
CA LEU A 46 -5.77 1.33 1.12
C LEU A 46 -6.79 0.76 2.11
N LYS A 47 -6.53 -0.43 2.67
CA LYS A 47 -7.43 -1.06 3.65
C LYS A 47 -7.66 -0.17 4.89
N PRO A 48 -6.62 0.37 5.56
CA PRO A 48 -6.79 1.31 6.66
C PRO A 48 -7.58 2.57 6.28
N LEU A 49 -7.31 3.16 5.11
CA LEU A 49 -8.04 4.35 4.65
C LEU A 49 -9.53 4.05 4.47
N LEU A 50 -9.89 2.92 3.84
CA LEU A 50 -11.29 2.52 3.68
C LEU A 50 -11.99 2.35 5.03
N LYS A 51 -11.33 1.72 6.02
CA LYS A 51 -11.88 1.57 7.37
C LYS A 51 -12.10 2.90 8.09
N LEU A 52 -11.18 3.85 7.91
CA LEU A 52 -11.31 5.20 8.46
C LEU A 52 -12.48 5.95 7.81
N THR A 53 -12.63 5.84 6.48
CA THR A 53 -13.76 6.42 5.76
C THR A 53 -15.08 5.82 6.23
N GLU A 54 -15.18 4.50 6.37
CA GLU A 54 -16.39 3.84 6.89
C GLU A 54 -16.73 4.31 8.31
N SER A 55 -15.71 4.48 9.16
CA SER A 55 -15.92 4.96 10.52
C SER A 55 -16.40 6.42 10.54
N ALA A 56 -15.84 7.26 9.67
CA ALA A 56 -16.28 8.65 9.51
C ALA A 56 -17.71 8.74 8.97
N ASP A 57 -18.09 7.86 8.05
CA ASP A 57 -19.45 7.78 7.49
C ASP A 57 -20.47 7.43 8.59
N LYS A 58 -20.18 6.41 9.42
CA LYS A 58 -21.01 6.05 10.59
C LYS A 58 -21.16 7.21 11.58
N ILE A 59 -20.07 7.92 11.89
CA ILE A 59 -20.12 9.13 12.74
C ILE A 59 -21.04 10.19 12.12
N SER A 60 -20.98 10.38 10.80
CA SER A 60 -21.82 11.36 10.09
C SER A 60 -23.32 11.02 10.16
N LEU A 61 -23.65 9.72 10.24
CA LEU A 61 -25.02 9.22 10.42
C LEU A 61 -25.50 9.26 11.88
N GLY A 62 -24.66 9.72 12.81
CA GLY A 62 -25.00 9.83 14.23
C GLY A 62 -24.72 8.55 15.04
N GLU A 63 -24.02 7.58 14.47
CA GLU A 63 -23.47 6.44 15.21
C GLU A 63 -22.19 6.90 15.93
N LEU A 64 -22.31 7.20 17.23
CA LEU A 64 -21.23 7.86 17.99
C LEU A 64 -20.37 6.90 18.83
N ASP A 65 -20.72 5.61 18.87
CA ASP A 65 -19.97 4.55 19.57
C ASP A 65 -19.08 3.74 18.62
N VAL A 66 -18.52 4.43 17.62
CA VAL A 66 -17.66 3.80 16.61
C VAL A 66 -16.22 3.81 17.10
N LYS A 67 -15.64 2.63 17.24
CA LYS A 67 -14.22 2.46 17.60
C LYS A 67 -13.35 2.70 16.37
N ILE A 68 -12.56 3.76 16.39
CA ILE A 68 -11.60 4.05 15.32
C ILE A 68 -10.39 3.12 15.44
N GLU A 69 -10.16 2.29 14.41
CA GLU A 69 -8.98 1.44 14.33
C GLU A 69 -7.73 2.23 13.91
N GLY A 70 -6.54 1.73 14.26
CA GLY A 70 -5.28 2.30 13.77
C GLY A 70 -4.77 3.53 14.54
N THR A 71 -5.43 3.98 15.61
CA THR A 71 -5.00 5.13 16.44
C THR A 71 -3.63 4.95 17.10
N LYS A 72 -3.16 3.71 17.26
CA LYS A 72 -1.82 3.37 17.78
C LYS A 72 -0.70 3.41 16.74
N ARG A 73 -1.02 3.60 15.44
CA ARG A 73 0.01 3.72 14.40
C ARG A 73 0.76 5.04 14.56
N ASN A 74 2.06 5.01 14.31
CA ASN A 74 2.94 6.17 14.43
C ASN A 74 3.23 6.87 13.09
N ASP A 75 2.42 6.57 12.07
CA ASP A 75 2.48 7.16 10.73
C ASP A 75 1.31 8.13 10.49
N GLU A 76 1.23 8.67 9.27
CA GLU A 76 0.22 9.60 8.81
C GLU A 76 -1.19 8.99 8.86
N ILE A 77 -1.31 7.68 8.65
CA ILE A 77 -2.59 6.96 8.77
C ILE A 77 -3.05 6.96 10.23
N GLY A 78 -2.14 6.69 11.18
CA GLY A 78 -2.42 6.79 12.60
C GLY A 78 -2.75 8.20 13.06
N LEU A 79 -2.08 9.21 12.52
CA LEU A 79 -2.39 10.62 12.78
C LEU A 79 -3.81 10.96 12.32
N THR A 80 -4.19 10.50 11.13
CA THR A 80 -5.53 10.68 10.56
C THR A 80 -6.58 9.94 11.40
N ALA A 81 -6.30 8.70 11.82
CA ALA A 81 -7.17 7.94 12.71
C ALA A 81 -7.46 8.69 14.02
N ARG A 82 -6.43 9.22 14.69
CA ARG A 82 -6.59 10.04 15.90
C ARG A 82 -7.35 11.35 15.64
N ALA A 83 -7.20 11.95 14.46
CA ALA A 83 -7.95 13.14 14.09
C ALA A 83 -9.45 12.83 13.95
N ILE A 84 -9.81 11.74 13.25
CA ILE A 84 -11.20 11.29 13.10
C ILE A 84 -11.82 10.93 14.45
N GLU A 85 -11.07 10.25 15.34
CA GLU A 85 -11.54 9.94 16.70
C GLU A 85 -11.91 11.22 17.48
N ARG A 86 -11.05 12.24 17.45
CA ARG A 86 -11.35 13.54 18.09
C ARG A 86 -12.54 14.25 17.44
N LEU A 87 -12.72 14.13 16.12
CA LEU A 87 -13.88 14.67 15.41
C LEU A 87 -15.17 13.98 15.88
N GLY A 88 -15.17 12.64 16.00
CA GLY A 88 -16.32 11.89 16.51
C GLY A 88 -16.73 12.32 17.92
N VAL A 89 -15.77 12.50 18.82
CA VAL A 89 -16.01 13.04 20.17
C VAL A 89 -16.64 14.44 20.11
N SER A 90 -16.12 15.32 19.24
CA SER A 90 -16.62 16.69 19.09
C SER A 90 -18.06 16.72 18.57
N VAL A 91 -18.39 15.91 17.58
CA VAL A 91 -19.74 15.75 17.03
C VAL A 91 -20.69 15.20 18.10
N SER A 92 -20.26 14.18 18.86
CA SER A 92 -21.04 13.60 19.96
C SER A 92 -21.44 14.65 21.01
N LEU A 93 -20.48 15.50 21.40
CA LEU A 93 -20.74 16.60 22.32
C LEU A 93 -21.73 17.63 21.75
N ALA A 94 -21.61 17.97 20.47
CA ALA A 94 -22.54 18.90 19.81
C ALA A 94 -23.97 18.36 19.81
N ILE A 95 -24.17 17.09 19.44
CA ILE A 95 -25.49 16.43 19.43
C ILE A 95 -26.08 16.37 20.84
N LYS A 96 -25.28 16.01 21.86
CA LYS A 96 -25.73 15.99 23.26
C LYS A 96 -26.18 17.37 23.76
N LYS A 97 -25.52 18.45 23.32
CA LYS A 97 -25.92 19.83 23.66
C LYS A 97 -27.25 20.21 23.03
N LEU A 98 -27.50 19.81 21.79
CA LEU A 98 -28.78 20.06 21.10
C LEU A 98 -29.93 19.33 21.77
N LYS A 99 -29.74 18.06 22.18
CA LYS A 99 -30.79 17.26 22.85
C LYS A 99 -31.16 17.74 24.26
N LYS A 100 -30.30 18.55 24.90
CA LYS A 100 -30.56 19.12 26.23
C LYS A 100 -31.37 20.43 26.20
N ARG A 101 -31.62 20.99 25.02
CA ARG A 101 -32.55 22.11 24.82
C ARG A 101 -33.91 21.57 24.41
#